data_AF-A0A3M1VKG9-F1
#
_entry.id   AF-A0A3M1VKG9-F1
#
_cell.length_a   1.000
_cell.length_b   1.000
_cell.length_c   1.000
_cell.angle_alpha   90.00
_cell.angle_beta   90.00
_cell.angle_gamma   90.00
#
_symmetry.space_group_name_H-M   'P 1'
#
loop_
_entity.id
_entity.type
_entity.pdbx_description
1 polymer ?
#
loop_
_entity_poly.entity_id
_entity_poly.type
_entity_poly.pdbx_seq_one_letter_code
_entity_poly.pdbx_strand_id
1 'polypeptide(L)'
;MDIYRFFHPHHNPRLHSTPLRQQELSELEQAAAELRKALNRAMRRVERAPVAPIMPEHFRDILKAMRFVEASLQTLCDAHPGDGDSELRDLINERSGFSGWETWTSLLREQLATNNNNNGSGNSENRDSNPLLKIAV
;
A
#
# COMPACT_ATOMS: atom_id res chain seq x y z
N MET A 1 -10.93 0.28 10.94
CA MET A 1 -10.68 0.92 9.64
C MET A 1 -11.47 0.14 8.60
N ASP A 2 -12.53 0.73 8.07
CA ASP A 2 -13.35 0.11 7.03
C ASP A 2 -12.75 0.50 5.67
N ILE A 3 -11.90 -0.38 5.15
CA ILE A 3 -11.19 -0.15 3.88
C ILE A 3 -12.14 -0.28 2.68
N TYR A 4 -13.22 -1.07 2.80
CA TYR A 4 -14.11 -1.42 1.70
C TYR A 4 -14.71 -0.18 1.00
N ARG A 5 -15.05 0.86 1.78
CA ARG A 5 -15.58 2.13 1.24
C ARG A 5 -14.65 2.82 0.23
N PHE A 6 -13.34 2.55 0.28
CA PHE A 6 -12.35 3.18 -0.59
C PHE A 6 -12.04 2.36 -1.85
N PHE A 7 -12.58 1.15 -1.97
CA PHE A 7 -12.37 0.28 -3.13
C PHE A 7 -13.68 0.03 -3.91
N HIS A 8 -14.79 0.65 -3.52
CA HIS A 8 -16.09 0.41 -4.12
C HIS A 8 -16.64 1.65 -4.85
N PRO A 9 -16.90 1.59 -6.18
CA PRO A 9 -17.35 2.75 -6.95
C PRO A 9 -18.68 3.37 -6.48
N HIS A 10 -19.59 2.57 -5.91
CA HIS A 10 -20.82 3.12 -5.31
C HIS A 10 -20.58 4.06 -4.12
N HIS A 11 -19.46 3.95 -3.41
CA HIS A 11 -19.09 4.83 -2.30
C HIS A 11 -18.20 5.99 -2.75
N ASN A 12 -17.43 5.79 -3.82
CA ASN A 12 -16.58 6.81 -4.41
C ASN A 12 -16.64 6.73 -5.95
N PRO A 13 -17.55 7.48 -6.61
CA PRO A 13 -17.72 7.43 -8.06
C PRO A 13 -16.46 7.75 -8.86
N ARG A 14 -15.49 8.44 -8.27
CA ARG A 14 -14.19 8.76 -8.88
C ARG A 14 -13.39 7.49 -9.22
N LEU A 15 -13.61 6.39 -8.48
CA LEU A 15 -12.94 5.10 -8.72
C LEU A 15 -13.27 4.47 -10.07
N HIS A 16 -14.28 4.99 -10.80
CA HIS A 16 -14.52 4.57 -12.19
C HIS A 16 -13.42 5.01 -13.15
N SER A 17 -12.73 6.11 -12.84
CA SER A 17 -11.73 6.74 -13.72
C SER A 17 -10.34 6.83 -13.12
N THR A 18 -10.21 6.66 -11.80
CA THR A 18 -8.92 6.73 -11.11
C THR A 18 -8.22 5.37 -11.16
N PRO A 19 -6.98 5.29 -11.65
CA PRO A 19 -6.18 4.08 -11.58
C PRO A 19 -5.90 3.72 -10.12
N LEU A 20 -5.70 2.43 -9.85
CA LEU A 20 -5.38 1.94 -8.52
C LEU A 20 -3.99 2.46 -8.10
N ARG A 21 -3.92 3.15 -6.97
CA ARG A 21 -2.66 3.68 -6.41
C ARG A 21 -1.85 2.58 -5.74
N GLN A 22 -0.53 2.72 -5.68
CA GLN A 22 0.37 1.79 -4.98
C GLN A 22 -0.01 1.66 -3.51
N GLN A 23 -0.29 2.78 -2.86
CA GLN A 23 -0.67 2.80 -1.46
C GLN A 23 -1.99 2.04 -1.20
N GLU A 24 -2.93 2.10 -2.14
CA GLU A 24 -4.18 1.32 -2.12
C GLU A 24 -3.89 -0.19 -2.31
N LEU A 25 -2.96 -0.55 -3.20
CA LEU A 25 -2.48 -1.93 -3.37
C LEU A 25 -1.83 -2.48 -2.10
N SER A 26 -0.94 -1.71 -1.46
CA SER A 26 -0.27 -2.11 -0.22
C SER A 26 -1.25 -2.32 0.93
N GLU A 27 -2.35 -1.57 0.97
CA GLU A 27 -3.41 -1.77 1.96
C GLU A 27 -4.20 -3.05 1.73
N LEU A 28 -4.49 -3.39 0.47
CA LEU A 28 -5.11 -4.68 0.12
C LEU A 28 -4.18 -5.84 0.49
N GLU A 29 -2.89 -5.70 0.21
CA GLU A 29 -1.87 -6.68 0.58
C GLU A 29 -1.82 -6.89 2.11
N GLN A 30 -1.76 -5.81 2.87
CA GLN A 30 -1.79 -5.85 4.34
C GLN A 30 -3.08 -6.49 4.86
N ALA A 31 -4.23 -6.15 4.28
CA ALA A 31 -5.52 -6.72 4.66
C ALA A 31 -5.57 -8.24 4.39
N ALA A 32 -5.03 -8.68 3.25
CA ALA A 32 -4.91 -10.11 2.94
C ALA A 32 -4.02 -10.84 3.96
N ALA A 33 -2.87 -10.25 4.31
CA ALA A 33 -1.96 -10.80 5.31
C ALA A 33 -2.61 -10.93 6.70
N GLU A 34 -3.36 -9.92 7.13
CA GLU A 34 -4.10 -9.95 8.40
C GLU A 34 -5.23 -10.99 8.38
N LEU A 35 -5.96 -11.12 7.27
CA LEU A 35 -6.99 -12.15 7.11
C LEU A 35 -6.37 -13.57 7.19
N ARG A 36 -5.25 -13.81 6.52
CA ARG A 36 -4.53 -15.09 6.62
C ARG A 36 -4.08 -15.38 8.05
N LYS A 37 -3.55 -14.39 8.78
CA LYS A 37 -3.17 -14.55 10.19
C LYS A 37 -4.39 -14.90 11.05
N ALA A 38 -5.52 -14.25 10.84
CA ALA A 38 -6.77 -14.53 11.54
C ALA A 38 -7.27 -15.96 11.27
N LEU A 39 -7.25 -16.40 10.00
CA LEU A 39 -7.62 -17.76 9.61
C LEU A 39 -6.70 -18.82 10.23
N ASN A 40 -5.39 -18.58 10.29
CA ASN A 40 -4.46 -19.49 10.99
C ASN A 40 -4.80 -19.62 12.48
N ARG A 41 -5.14 -18.52 13.14
CA ARG A 41 -5.56 -18.54 14.56
C ARG A 41 -6.88 -19.29 14.73
N ALA A 42 -7.83 -19.10 13.81
CA ALA A 42 -9.10 -19.82 13.82
C ALA A 42 -8.90 -21.34 13.64
N MET A 43 -8.06 -21.76 12.68
CA MET A 43 -7.71 -23.17 12.48
C MET A 43 -7.13 -23.80 13.77
N ARG A 44 -6.18 -23.12 14.43
CA ARG A 44 -5.60 -23.59 15.70
C ARG A 44 -6.62 -23.73 16.83
N ARG A 45 -7.68 -22.92 16.83
CA ARG A 45 -8.77 -23.04 17.82
C ARG A 45 -9.64 -24.25 17.53
N VAL A 46 -9.92 -24.51 16.26
CA VAL A 46 -10.68 -25.67 15.79
C VAL A 46 -9.94 -26.97 16.09
N GLU A 47 -8.64 -27.03 15.83
CA GLU A 47 -7.80 -28.21 16.13
C GLU A 47 -7.76 -28.58 17.61
N ARG A 48 -7.94 -27.60 18.51
CA ARG A 48 -7.94 -27.81 19.96
C ARG A 48 -9.33 -28.12 20.53
N ALA A 49 -10.39 -27.97 19.73
CA ALA A 49 -11.74 -28.22 20.20
C ALA A 49 -12.03 -29.73 20.19
N PRO A 50 -12.56 -30.31 21.29
CA PRO A 50 -12.83 -31.74 21.38
C PRO A 50 -13.93 -32.20 20.43
N VAL A 51 -14.88 -31.31 20.11
CA VAL A 51 -15.91 -31.49 19.10
C VAL A 51 -16.01 -30.18 18.32
N ALA A 52 -15.53 -30.17 17.08
CA ALA A 52 -15.54 -28.99 16.24
C ALA A 52 -16.65 -29.09 15.18
N PRO A 53 -17.44 -28.02 14.97
CA PRO A 53 -18.45 -28.00 13.90
C PRO A 53 -17.85 -27.87 12.49
N ILE A 54 -16.57 -27.48 12.40
CA ILE A 54 -15.88 -27.25 11.12
C ILE A 54 -14.62 -28.10 11.12
N MET A 55 -14.42 -28.87 10.05
CA MET A 55 -13.22 -29.68 9.84
C MET A 55 -11.99 -28.79 9.58
N PRO A 56 -10.82 -29.03 10.21
CA PRO A 56 -9.59 -28.27 9.96
C PRO A 56 -9.17 -28.21 8.49
N GLU A 57 -9.52 -29.24 7.71
CA GLU A 57 -9.21 -29.35 6.28
C GLU A 57 -9.75 -28.17 5.47
N HIS A 58 -10.94 -27.65 5.81
CA HIS A 58 -11.53 -26.50 5.13
C HIS A 58 -10.67 -25.23 5.28
N PHE A 59 -9.95 -25.08 6.39
CA PHE A 59 -9.03 -23.96 6.58
C PHE A 59 -7.79 -24.08 5.71
N ARG A 60 -7.31 -25.30 5.42
CA ARG A 60 -6.08 -25.50 4.64
C ARG A 60 -6.23 -24.97 3.22
N ASP A 61 -7.36 -25.25 2.58
CA ASP A 61 -7.62 -24.78 1.22
C ASP A 61 -7.78 -23.25 1.18
N ILE A 62 -8.50 -22.66 2.13
CA ILE A 62 -8.64 -21.21 2.25
C ILE A 62 -7.27 -20.57 2.50
N LEU A 63 -6.46 -21.13 3.40
CA LEU A 63 -5.11 -20.61 3.69
C LEU A 63 -4.18 -20.71 2.49
N LYS A 64 -4.30 -21.77 1.66
CA LYS A 64 -3.57 -21.89 0.41
C LYS A 64 -3.99 -20.80 -0.59
N ALA A 65 -5.30 -20.57 -0.73
CA ALA A 65 -5.83 -19.48 -1.56
C ALA A 65 -5.34 -18.10 -1.08
N MET A 66 -5.36 -17.85 0.23
CA MET A 66 -4.89 -16.58 0.80
C MET A 66 -3.40 -16.32 0.52
N ARG A 67 -2.54 -17.35 0.57
CA ARG A 67 -1.13 -17.20 0.20
C ARG A 67 -0.95 -16.82 -1.27
N PHE A 68 -1.77 -17.40 -2.15
CA PHE A 68 -1.78 -17.02 -3.56
C PHE A 68 -2.22 -15.57 -3.76
N VAL A 69 -3.26 -15.13 -3.04
CA VAL A 69 -3.72 -13.73 -3.06
C VAL A 69 -2.64 -12.77 -2.58
N GLU A 70 -1.98 -13.04 -1.45
CA GLU A 70 -0.86 -12.24 -0.94
C GLU A 70 0.27 -12.12 -1.97
N ALA A 71 0.72 -13.24 -2.54
CA ALA A 71 1.78 -13.23 -3.55
C ALA A 71 1.38 -12.46 -4.82
N SER A 72 0.11 -12.56 -5.21
CA SER A 72 -0.41 -11.84 -6.38
C SER A 72 -0.47 -10.33 -6.12
N LEU A 73 -0.92 -9.91 -4.93
CA LEU A 73 -0.93 -8.50 -4.53
C LEU A 73 0.49 -7.93 -4.44
N GLN A 74 1.43 -8.67 -3.86
CA GLN A 74 2.85 -8.28 -3.85
C GLN A 74 3.38 -8.07 -5.28
N THR A 75 3.06 -8.97 -6.21
CA THR A 75 3.48 -8.84 -7.62
C THR A 75 2.94 -7.55 -8.24
N LEU A 76 1.72 -7.13 -7.90
CA LEU A 76 1.15 -5.86 -8.34
C LEU A 76 1.84 -4.66 -7.69
N CYS A 77 2.14 -4.73 -6.39
CA CYS A 77 2.93 -3.71 -5.69
C CYS A 77 4.31 -3.51 -6.32
N ASP A 78 5.00 -4.61 -6.64
CA ASP A 78 6.35 -4.60 -7.22
C ASP A 78 6.35 -4.07 -8.67
N ALA A 79 5.27 -4.30 -9.41
CA ALA A 79 5.10 -3.82 -10.78
C ALA A 79 4.63 -2.36 -10.86
N HIS A 80 4.18 -1.76 -9.74
CA HIS A 80 3.65 -0.40 -9.74
C HIS A 80 4.79 0.63 -9.84
N PRO A 81 4.67 1.67 -10.69
CA PRO A 81 5.73 2.66 -10.90
C PRO A 81 5.97 3.64 -9.73
N GLY A 82 5.33 3.43 -8.58
CA GLY A 82 5.21 4.47 -7.55
C GLY A 82 3.97 5.34 -7.67
N ASP A 83 3.51 5.89 -6.55
CA ASP A 83 2.53 6.99 -6.52
C ASP A 83 3.26 8.33 -6.61
N GLY A 84 2.74 9.25 -7.43
CA GLY A 84 3.21 10.63 -7.49
C GLY A 84 2.74 11.47 -6.28
N ASP A 85 3.45 12.56 -6.00
CA ASP A 85 3.12 13.48 -4.91
C ASP A 85 1.67 14.00 -4.96
N SER A 86 1.13 14.24 -6.15
CA SER A 86 -0.27 14.67 -6.31
C SER A 86 -1.25 13.59 -5.89
N GLU A 87 -0.99 12.33 -6.27
CA GLU A 87 -1.86 11.19 -5.96
C GLU A 87 -1.89 10.90 -4.47
N LEU A 88 -0.73 11.02 -3.80
CA LEU A 88 -0.62 10.88 -2.35
C LEU A 88 -1.34 12.01 -1.60
N ARG A 89 -1.26 13.25 -2.09
CA ARG A 89 -2.02 14.38 -1.52
C ARG A 89 -3.52 14.18 -1.66
N ASP A 90 -3.98 13.74 -2.82
CA ASP A 90 -5.39 13.41 -3.05
C ASP A 90 -5.85 12.32 -2.08
N LEU A 91 -5.05 11.26 -1.92
CA LEU A 91 -5.34 10.16 -1.00
C LEU A 91 -5.45 10.63 0.47
N ILE A 92 -4.53 11.52 0.90
CA ILE A 92 -4.57 12.13 2.25
C ILE A 92 -5.85 12.95 2.43
N ASN A 93 -6.18 13.79 1.45
CA ASN A 93 -7.36 14.65 1.51
C ASN A 93 -8.64 13.81 1.60
N GLU A 94 -8.74 12.78 0.76
CA GLU A 94 -9.86 11.83 0.77
C GLU A 94 -10.03 11.18 2.16
N ARG A 95 -8.93 10.77 2.80
CA ARG A 95 -9.00 9.90 3.99
C ARG A 95 -8.98 10.66 5.32
N SER A 96 -8.50 11.89 5.33
CA SER A 96 -8.33 12.69 6.55
C SER A 96 -9.64 12.99 7.30
N GLY A 97 -10.78 12.93 6.62
CA GLY A 97 -12.10 13.13 7.23
C GLY A 97 -12.70 11.89 7.91
N PHE A 98 -12.04 10.72 7.86
CA PHE A 98 -12.60 9.47 8.36
C PHE A 98 -11.93 9.00 9.66
N SER A 99 -12.75 8.59 10.62
CA SER A 99 -12.27 8.08 11.92
C SER A 99 -11.38 6.85 11.76
N GLY A 100 -10.22 6.85 12.42
CA GLY A 100 -9.24 5.76 12.40
C GLY A 100 -8.17 5.88 11.30
N TRP A 101 -8.15 7.00 10.56
CA TRP A 101 -7.15 7.31 9.54
C TRP A 101 -6.22 8.48 9.92
N GLU A 102 -6.39 9.04 11.12
CA GLU A 102 -5.66 10.22 11.58
C GLU A 102 -4.15 9.94 11.65
N THR A 103 -3.78 8.82 12.28
CA THR A 103 -2.38 8.40 12.38
C THR A 103 -1.77 8.11 11.01
N TRP A 104 -2.52 7.39 10.15
CA TRP A 104 -2.04 7.04 8.81
C TRP A 104 -1.83 8.29 7.94
N THR A 105 -2.79 9.21 7.93
CA THR A 105 -2.68 10.47 7.17
C THR A 105 -1.56 11.36 7.70
N SER A 106 -1.31 11.34 9.02
CA SER A 106 -0.19 12.07 9.62
C SER A 106 1.16 11.53 9.14
N LEU A 107 1.36 10.21 9.18
CA LEU A 107 2.60 9.56 8.73
C LEU A 107 2.86 9.83 7.25
N LEU A 108 1.83 9.74 6.41
CA LEU A 108 1.99 9.97 4.98
C LEU A 108 2.32 11.45 4.66
N ARG A 109 1.76 12.39 5.42
CA ARG A 109 2.15 13.82 5.34
C ARG A 109 3.62 14.05 5.70
N GLU A 110 4.10 13.39 6.76
CA GLU A 110 5.49 13.48 7.18
C GLU A 110 6.45 12.91 6.13
N GLN A 111 6.10 11.77 5.54
CA GLN A 111 6.87 11.17 4.44
C GLN A 111 6.95 12.10 3.22
N LEU A 112 5.83 12.72 2.83
CA LEU A 112 5.82 13.71 1.75
C LEU A 112 6.68 14.95 2.06
N ALA A 113 6.65 15.44 3.29
CA ALA A 113 7.50 16.57 3.70
C ALA A 113 8.99 16.22 3.62
N THR A 114 9.35 15.00 4.04
CA THR A 114 10.73 14.49 4.01
C THR A 114 11.25 14.34 2.58
N ASN A 115 10.44 13.78 1.68
CA ASN A 115 10.80 13.61 0.27
C ASN A 115 11.05 14.96 -0.43
N ASN A 116 10.24 15.98 -0.12
CA ASN A 116 10.40 17.31 -0.68
C ASN A 116 11.70 18.00 -0.23
N ASN A 117 12.08 17.83 1.04
CA ASN A 117 13.33 18.40 1.57
C ASN A 117 14.58 17.75 0.95
N ASN A 118 14.52 16.45 0.67
CA ASN A 118 15.62 15.73 0.02
C ASN A 118 15.80 16.14 -1.45
N ASN A 119 14.70 16.35 -2.18
CA ASN A 119 14.75 16.79 -3.57
C ASN A 119 15.25 18.24 -3.73
N GLY A 120 15.00 19.11 -2.74
CA GLY A 120 15.48 20.51 -2.76
C GLY A 120 16.98 20.66 -2.49
N SER A 121 17.59 19.70 -1.77
CA SER A 121 18.99 19.82 -1.31
C SER A 121 20.03 19.34 -2.34
N GLY A 122 19.62 18.56 -3.35
CA GLY A 122 20.52 17.96 -4.33
C GLY A 122 20.89 18.82 -5.55
N ASN A 123 20.33 20.04 -5.68
CA ASN A 123 20.46 20.83 -6.93
C ASN A 123 21.37 22.06 -6.84
N SER A 124 22.19 22.17 -5.78
CA SER A 124 23.06 23.35 -5.54
C SER A 124 24.55 23.12 -5.77
N GLU A 125 25.01 21.92 -6.11
CA GLU A 125 26.44 21.62 -6.37
C GLU A 125 26.69 21.14 -7.82
N ASN A 126 26.47 21.99 -8.83
CA ASN A 126 27.26 21.98 -10.09
C ASN A 126 26.80 23.07 -11.07
N ARG A 127 27.11 24.35 -10.79
CA ARG A 127 27.00 25.43 -11.79
C ARG A 127 28.25 26.24 -12.04
N ASP A 128 29.37 25.92 -11.40
CA ASP A 128 30.64 26.60 -11.68
C ASP A 128 31.74 25.58 -11.98
N SER A 129 31.83 25.17 -13.25
CA SER A 129 33.09 24.85 -13.95
C SER A 129 32.80 24.43 -15.38
N ASN A 130 32.54 25.41 -16.25
CA ASN A 130 33.05 25.30 -17.60
C ASN A 130 33.70 26.63 -17.98
N PRO A 131 35.02 26.62 -18.14
CA PRO A 131 35.53 27.29 -19.31
C PRO A 131 36.56 26.41 -20.03
N LEU A 132 36.25 26.15 -21.30
CA LEU A 132 37.13 26.38 -22.44
C LEU A 132 38.51 25.68 -22.51
N LEU A 133 38.75 25.16 -23.71
CA LEU A 133 40.03 25.07 -24.43
C LEU A 133 41.00 23.92 -24.10
N LYS A 134 41.12 23.02 -25.09
CA LYS A 134 42.32 22.68 -25.90
C LYS A 134 41.95 21.41 -26.71
N ILE A 135 41.65 21.43 -28.02
CA ILE A 135 42.46 21.71 -29.22
C ILE A 135 43.89 21.10 -29.16
N ALA A 136 44.18 20.29 -30.21
CA ALA A 136 45.46 19.80 -30.72
C ALA A 136 46.09 18.61 -29.95
N VAL A 137 46.57 17.51 -30.56
CA VAL A 137 46.82 17.05 -31.96
C VAL A 137 46.52 15.55 -31.99
#